data_AF-A0AA91VBK0-F1
#
_entry.id   AF-A0AA91VBK0-F1
#
_cell.length_a   1.000
_cell.length_b   1.000
_cell.length_c   1.000
_cell.angle_alpha   90.00
_cell.angle_beta   90.00
_cell.angle_gamma   90.00
#
_symmetry.space_group_name_H-M   'P 1'
#
loop_
_entity.id
_entity.type
_entity.pdbx_description
1 polymer ?
#
loop_
_entity_poly.entity_id
_entity_poly.type
_entity_poly.pdbx_seq_one_letter_code
_entity_poly.pdbx_strand_id
1 'polypeptide(L)' 'MYSFEKAILYIFSFIFYPIGIIVWIISLFSKDPERRKIGRICIYTALVSFILFTTLCIINFYSITTISSS' A
#
# COMPACT_ATOMS: atom_id res chain seq x y z
N MET A 1 -2.95 -3.81 -23.53
CA MET A 1 -2.30 -3.33 -22.29
C MET A 1 -3.04 -3.96 -21.12
N TYR A 2 -2.56 -5.05 -20.49
CA TYR A 2 -3.33 -5.63 -19.37
C TYR A 2 -2.54 -6.52 -18.40
N SER A 3 -1.41 -7.13 -18.79
CA SER A 3 -0.64 -7.97 -17.84
C SER A 3 0.34 -7.17 -16.97
N PHE A 4 0.93 -6.10 -17.49
CA PHE A 4 2.01 -5.39 -16.78
C PHE A 4 1.48 -4.55 -15.60
N GLU A 5 0.38 -3.82 -15.78
CA GLU A 5 -0.26 -3.06 -14.69
C GLU A 5 -0.84 -3.99 -13.63
N LYS A 6 -1.45 -5.12 -14.04
CA LYS A 6 -1.95 -6.14 -13.11
C LYS A 6 -0.81 -6.76 -12.30
N ALA A 7 0.32 -7.04 -12.94
CA ALA A 7 1.52 -7.54 -12.27
C ALA A 7 2.09 -6.51 -11.28
N ILE A 8 2.17 -5.24 -11.67
CA ILE A 8 2.66 -4.16 -10.79
C ILE A 8 1.77 -4.02 -9.55
N LEU A 9 0.45 -4.01 -9.71
CA LEU A 9 -0.49 -3.90 -8.59
C LEU A 9 -0.39 -5.09 -7.64
N TYR A 10 -0.21 -6.29 -8.19
CA TYR A 10 -0.03 -7.50 -7.40
C TYR A 10 1.28 -7.47 -6.60
N ILE A 11 2.38 -7.06 -7.24
CA ILE A 11 3.69 -6.91 -6.60
C ILE A 11 3.64 -5.84 -5.50
N PHE A 12 2.98 -4.71 -5.75
CA PHE A 12 2.81 -3.65 -4.75
C PHE A 12 1.98 -4.11 -3.55
N SER A 13 0.85 -4.77 -3.78
CA SER A 13 0.01 -5.31 -2.71
C SER A 13 0.77 -6.35 -1.88
N PHE A 14 1.58 -7.19 -2.53
CA PHE A 14 2.36 -8.22 -1.87
C PHE A 14 3.53 -7.66 -1.05
N ILE A 15 4.11 -6.52 -1.43
CA ILE A 15 5.22 -5.88 -0.71
C ILE A 15 4.71 -5.00 0.44
N PHE A 16 3.59 -4.30 0.27
CA PHE A 16 3.05 -3.41 1.30
C PHE A 16 2.54 -4.16 2.54
N TYR A 17 1.94 -5.34 2.34
CA TYR A 17 1.41 -6.16 3.43
C TYR A 17 2.49 -6.60 4.45
N PRO A 18 3.62 -7.22 4.06
CA PRO A 18 4.66 -7.61 4.99
C PRO A 18 5.37 -6.41 5.61
N ILE A 19 5.55 -5.29 4.88
CA ILE A 19 6.15 -4.06 5.44
C ILE A 19 5.32 -3.52 6.60
N GLY A 20 3.98 -3.48 6.44
CA GLY A 20 3.07 -3.05 7.51
C GLY A 20 3.16 -3.95 8.74
N ILE A 21 3.21 -5.27 8.55
CA ILE A 21 3.33 -6.24 9.64
C ILE A 21 4.68 -6.12 10.36
N ILE A 22 5.79 -5.98 9.62
CA ILE A 22 7.14 -5.85 10.19
C ILE A 22 7.22 -4.59 11.05
N VAL A 23 6.75 -3.44 10.54
CA VAL A 23 6.74 -2.17 11.29
C VAL A 23 5.85 -2.27 12.53
N TRP A 24 4.70 -2.94 12.42
CA TRP A 24 3.80 -3.14 13.55
C TRP A 24 4.43 -4.01 14.65
N ILE A 25 5.09 -5.11 14.28
CA ILE A 25 5.83 -5.98 15.20
C ILE A 25 6.96 -5.22 15.91
N ILE A 26 7.76 -4.45 15.16
CA ILE A 26 8.86 -3.65 15.73
C ILE A 26 8.33 -2.57 16.69
N SER A 27 7.17 -1.99 16.37
CA SER A 27 6.50 -1.00 17.22
C SER A 27 5.95 -1.61 18.51
N LEU A 28 5.45 -2.84 18.47
CA LEU A 28 4.88 -3.55 19.62
C LEU A 28 5.96 -4.03 20.60
N PHE A 29 7.12 -4.45 20.08
CA PHE A 29 8.25 -4.93 20.88
C PHE A 29 9.21 -3.84 21.37
N SER A 30 9.14 -2.62 20.82
CA SER A 30 9.98 -1.51 21.27
C SER A 30 9.51 -0.98 22.63
N LYS A 31 10.36 -1.17 23.65
CA LYS A 31 10.16 -0.67 25.02
C LYS A 31 10.43 0.85 25.13
N ASP A 32 11.13 1.41 24.14
CA ASP A 32 11.41 2.85 24.03
C ASP A 32 10.21 3.64 23.47
N PRO A 33 9.74 4.69 24.17
CA PRO A 33 8.58 5.47 23.76
C PRO A 33 8.78 6.20 22.42
N GLU A 34 10.00 6.61 22.10
CA GLU A 34 10.33 7.27 20.83
C GLU A 34 10.19 6.33 19.64
N ARG A 35 10.72 5.10 19.75
CA ARG A 35 10.61 4.07 18.70
C ARG A 35 9.17 3.65 18.46
N ARG A 36 8.36 3.62 19.52
CA ARG A 36 6.92 3.36 19.44
C ARG A 36 6.14 4.47 18.73
N LYS A 37 6.60 5.72 18.83
CA LYS A 37 6.00 6.87 18.12
C LYS A 37 6.34 6.83 16.63
N ILE A 38 7.59 6.53 16.29
CA ILE A 38 8.05 6.37 14.90
C ILE A 38 7.34 5.20 14.21
N GLY A 39 7.20 4.06 14.89
CA GLY A 39 6.47 2.91 14.36
C GLY A 39 5.01 3.23 14.02
N ARG A 40 4.31 3.98 14.89
CA ARG A 40 2.94 4.43 14.62
C ARG A 40 2.86 5.38 13.42
N ILE A 41 3.76 6.37 13.34
CA ILE A 41 3.81 7.29 12.19
C ILE A 41 4.05 6.51 10.90
N CYS A 42 4.97 5.54 10.91
CA CYS A 42 5.28 4.70 9.77
C CYS A 42 4.07 3.86 9.32
N ILE A 43 3.30 3.30 10.27
CA ILE A 43 2.03 2.61 9.98
C ILE A 43 1.01 3.57 9.36
N TYR A 44 0.81 4.75 9.94
CA TYR A 44 -0.11 5.75 9.39
C TYR A 44 0.28 6.17 7.97
N THR A 45 1.56 6.43 7.73
CA THR A 45 2.07 6.77 6.39
C THR A 45 1.85 5.63 5.40
N ALA A 46 2.14 4.39 5.79
CA ALA A 46 1.90 3.22 4.94
C ALA A 46 0.40 3.05 4.59
N LEU A 47 -0.48 3.30 5.57
CA LEU A 47 -1.93 3.20 5.40
C LEU A 47 -2.46 4.30 4.47
N VAL A 48 -1.98 5.54 4.62
CA VAL A 48 -2.31 6.65 3.70
C VAL A 48 -1.82 6.36 2.27
N SER A 49 -0.58 5.87 2.12
CA SER A 49 -0.05 5.48 0.82
C SER A 49 -0.87 4.36 0.19
N PHE A 50 -1.32 3.38 0.97
CA PHE A 50 -2.16 2.28 0.48
C PHE A 50 -3.51 2.77 -0.05
N ILE A 51 -4.17 3.68 0.67
CA ILE A 51 -5.45 4.26 0.24
C ILE A 51 -5.26 5.05 -1.07
N LEU A 52 -4.23 5.91 -1.15
CA LEU A 52 -3.95 6.67 -2.37
C LEU A 52 -3.68 5.77 -3.57
N PHE A 53 -2.88 4.71 -3.39
CA PHE A 53 -2.58 3.75 -4.45
C PHE A 53 -3.82 2.99 -4.91
N THR A 54 -4.69 2.59 -3.97
CA THR A 54 -5.94 1.89 -4.27
C THR A 54 -6.87 2.77 -5.10
N THR A 55 -7.03 4.05 -4.73
CA THR A 55 -7.85 5.00 -5.48
C THR A 55 -7.32 5.23 -6.89
N LEU A 56 -6.00 5.43 -7.04
CA LEU A 56 -5.37 5.58 -8.36
C LEU A 56 -5.54 4.33 -9.22
N CYS A 57 -5.39 3.15 -8.62
CA CYS A 57 -5.60 1.88 -9.29
C CYS A 57 -7.03 1.75 -9.82
N ILE A 58 -8.04 2.06 -9.00
CA ILE A 58 -9.45 1.98 -9.39
C ILE A 58 -9.74 2.97 -10.52
N ILE A 59 -9.30 4.23 -10.41
CA ILE A 59 -9.51 5.24 -11.47
C ILE A 59 -8.90 4.78 -12.79
N ASN A 60 -7.68 4.27 -12.75
CA ASN A 60 -6.98 3.82 -13.96
C ASN A 60 -7.67 2.58 -14.56
N PHE A 61 -8.12 1.65 -13.71
CA PHE A 61 -8.93 0.51 -14.15
C PHE A 61 -10.21 0.95 -14.84
N TYR A 62 -10.98 1.87 -14.25
CA TYR A 62 -12.19 2.42 -14.86
C TYR A 62 -11.92 3.08 -16.20
N SER A 63 -10.87 3.91 -16.30
CA SER A 63 -10.49 4.59 -17.54
C SER A 63 -10.13 3.60 -18.66
N ILE A 64 -9.39 2.54 -18.33
CA ILE A 64 -9.06 1.49 -19.31
C ILE A 64 -10.33 0.76 -19.76
N THR A 65 -11.23 0.46 -18.83
CA THR A 65 -12.45 -0.29 -19.12
C THR A 65 -13.40 0.51 -20.00
N THR A 66 -13.53 1.82 -19.80
CA THR A 66 -14.34 2.69 -20.67
C THR A 66 -13.70 2.86 -22.05
N ILE A 67 -12.39 3.08 -22.15
CA ILE A 67 -11.69 3.21 -23.44
C ILE A 67 -11.74 1.90 -24.25
N SER A 68 -11.71 0.73 -23.61
CA SER A 68 -11.82 -0.55 -24.33
C SER A 68 -13.25 -0.89 -24.79
N SER A 69 -14.25 -0.15 -24.33
CA SER A 69 -15.67 -0.39 -24.64
C SER A 69 -16.22 0.52 -25.76
N SER A 70 -15.38 1.42 -26.29
CA SER A 70 -15.64 2.28 -27.46
C SER A 70 -14.87 1.80 -28.68
#